data_AF-A0A9R1X9N0-F1
#
_entry.id   AF-A0A9R1X9N0-F1
#
_cell.length_a   1.000
_cell.length_b   1.000
_cell.length_c   1.000
_cell.angle_alpha   90.00
_cell.angle_beta   90.00
_cell.angle_gamma   90.00
#
_symmetry.space_group_name_H-M   'P 1'
#
loop_
_entity.id
_entity.type
_entity.pdbx_description
1 polymer ?
#
loop_
_entity_poly.entity_id
_entity_poly.type
_entity_poly.pdbx_seq_one_letter_code
_entity_poly.pdbx_strand_id
1 'polypeptide(L)'
;MVMTLTDEKLLPTIFSLIIINDKTGSSAEEITILLWKECVDSPDKFNRNALTSNSNTVVLAFTNVKSTMYNGRLTLTSTSATHMYINPKILETDTLITRYYTTSTKS
;
A
#
# COMPACT_ATOMS: atom_id res chain seq x y z
N MET A 1 -5.17 2.47 9.20
CA MET A 1 -4.35 1.55 8.41
C MET A 1 -2.95 1.76 8.92
N VAL A 2 -2.38 0.78 9.62
CA VAL A 2 -1.00 0.86 10.10
C VAL A 2 -0.14 0.27 8.99
N MET A 3 0.78 1.09 8.46
CA MET A 3 1.74 0.68 7.44
C MET A 3 3.09 0.48 8.11
N THR A 4 3.65 -0.72 7.98
CA THR A 4 5.05 -0.98 8.29
C THR A 4 5.79 -1.15 6.97
N LEU A 5 6.69 -0.23 6.66
CA LEU A 5 7.63 -0.35 5.53
C LEU A 5 8.88 -1.08 6.03
N THR A 6 9.04 -2.33 5.62
CA THR A 6 10.31 -3.08 5.78
C THR A 6 11.10 -2.99 4.48
N ASP A 7 12.21 -2.26 4.50
CA ASP A 7 13.20 -2.20 3.40
C ASP A 7 14.19 -3.36 3.57
N GLU A 8 13.83 -4.54 3.08
CA GLU A 8 14.77 -5.66 3.00
C GLU A 8 15.57 -5.57 1.69
N LYS A 9 16.82 -5.09 1.78
CA LYS A 9 17.78 -5.11 0.67
C LYS A 9 18.26 -6.53 0.39
N LEU A 10 17.56 -7.26 -0.46
CA LEU A 10 18.07 -8.45 -1.14
C LEU A 10 18.52 -8.05 -2.56
N LEU A 11 19.74 -8.45 -2.95
CA LEU A 11 20.46 -8.12 -4.21
C LEU A 11 19.58 -8.24 -5.49
N PRO A 12 20.00 -7.72 -6.67
CA PRO A 12 20.08 -6.32 -7.12
C PRO A 12 18.72 -5.72 -7.53
N THR A 13 17.60 -6.30 -7.09
CA THR A 13 16.25 -5.95 -7.56
C THR A 13 15.44 -5.36 -6.41
N ILE A 14 15.75 -4.11 -6.04
CA ILE A 14 15.15 -3.42 -4.89
C ILE A 14 13.63 -3.35 -5.09
N PHE A 15 12.88 -4.06 -4.26
CA PHE A 15 11.42 -3.93 -4.18
C PHE A 15 10.99 -3.34 -2.84
N SER A 16 9.92 -2.54 -2.84
CA SER A 16 9.28 -2.11 -1.60
C SER A 16 8.07 -3.00 -1.32
N LEU A 17 8.03 -3.58 -0.12
CA LEU A 17 6.87 -4.31 0.40
C LEU A 17 5.93 -3.33 1.08
N ILE A 18 4.69 -3.28 0.61
CA ILE A 18 3.60 -2.57 1.30
C ILE A 18 2.61 -3.60 1.80
N ILE A 19 2.41 -3.65 3.11
CA ILE A 19 1.35 -4.42 3.76
C ILE A 19 0.16 -3.48 3.96
N ILE A 20 -0.91 -3.70 3.20
CA ILE A 20 -2.17 -2.98 3.36
C ILE A 20 -3.06 -3.80 4.29
N ASN A 21 -3.43 -3.19 5.41
CA ASN A 21 -4.44 -3.74 6.32
C ASN A 21 -5.81 -3.17 5.95
N ASP A 22 -6.62 -3.94 5.24
CA ASP A 22 -8.05 -3.63 5.11
C ASP A 22 -8.82 -4.32 6.24
N LYS A 23 -9.41 -3.52 7.13
CA LYS A 23 -10.34 -4.04 8.15
C LYS A 23 -11.74 -4.11 7.55
N THR A 24 -12.04 -5.19 6.82
CA THR A 24 -13.42 -5.57 6.51
C THR A 24 -13.94 -6.53 7.59
N GLY A 25 -14.49 -5.98 8.68
CA GLY A 25 -15.07 -6.80 9.76
C GLY A 25 -14.06 -7.22 10.84
N SER A 26 -14.11 -8.48 11.30
CA SER A 26 -13.34 -9.01 12.44
C SER A 26 -11.94 -9.52 12.10
N SER A 27 -11.54 -9.56 10.83
CA SER A 27 -10.19 -9.91 10.40
C SER A 27 -9.62 -8.83 9.50
N ALA A 28 -8.44 -8.32 9.83
CA ALA A 28 -7.67 -7.51 8.90
C ALA A 28 -7.07 -8.45 7.85
N GLU A 29 -7.36 -8.24 6.57
CA GLU A 29 -6.65 -8.92 5.50
C GLU A 29 -5.41 -8.11 5.14
N GLU A 30 -4.25 -8.76 5.24
CA GLU A 30 -2.97 -8.21 4.84
C GLU A 30 -2.71 -8.55 3.37
N ILE A 31 -2.69 -7.52 2.51
CA ILE A 31 -2.29 -7.68 1.11
C ILE A 31 -0.88 -7.15 0.94
N THR A 32 -0.04 -7.99 0.33
CA THR A 32 1.35 -7.66 -0.05
C THR A 32 1.38 -7.04 -1.43
N ILE A 33 1.99 -5.86 -1.56
CA ILE A 33 2.32 -5.25 -2.85
C ILE A 33 3.85 -5.21 -3.03
N LEU A 34 4.34 -5.77 -4.13
CA LEU A 34 5.73 -5.69 -4.57
C LEU A 34 5.91 -4.55 -5.57
N LEU A 35 6.70 -3.53 -5.22
CA LEU A 35 7.02 -2.41 -6.11
C LEU A 35 8.39 -2.59 -6.74
N TRP A 36 8.50 -2.56 -8.08
CA TRP A 36 9.78 -2.68 -8.77
C TRP A 36 10.57 -1.36 -8.74
N LYS A 37 11.89 -1.47 -8.90
CA LYS A 37 12.83 -0.34 -8.94
C LYS A 37 12.37 0.81 -9.86
N GLU A 38 11.87 0.50 -11.06
CA GLU A 38 11.36 1.52 -12.01
C GLU A 38 10.16 2.33 -11.49
N CYS A 39 9.38 1.75 -10.58
CA CYS A 39 8.28 2.43 -9.90
C CYS A 39 8.81 3.22 -8.69
N VAL A 40 9.67 2.61 -7.88
CA VAL A 40 10.19 3.19 -6.63
C VAL A 40 11.16 4.35 -6.88
N ASP A 41 11.95 4.30 -7.95
CA ASP A 41 12.93 5.33 -8.30
C ASP A 41 12.28 6.54 -9.00
N SER A 42 11.01 6.44 -9.41
CA SER A 42 10.28 7.53 -10.08
C SER A 42 9.41 8.28 -9.07
N PRO A 43 9.74 9.53 -8.71
CA PRO A 43 8.97 10.29 -7.72
C PRO A 43 7.53 10.59 -8.18
N ASP A 44 7.30 10.65 -9.49
CA ASP A 44 5.97 10.83 -10.09
C ASP A 44 5.08 9.57 -9.95
N LYS A 45 5.69 8.39 -9.82
CA LYS A 45 4.99 7.11 -9.64
C LYS A 45 4.91 6.70 -8.19
N PHE A 46 5.95 6.99 -7.40
CA PHE A 46 6.05 6.61 -6.00
C PHE A 46 6.71 7.70 -5.15
N ASN A 47 5.89 8.45 -4.40
CA ASN A 47 6.38 9.47 -3.49
C ASN A 47 6.70 8.89 -2.10
N ARG A 48 7.91 8.32 -1.94
CA ARG A 48 8.40 7.76 -0.67
C ARG A 48 8.35 8.78 0.48
N ASN A 49 8.75 10.02 0.20
CA ASN A 49 8.90 11.05 1.22
C ASN A 49 7.57 11.40 1.89
N ALA A 50 6.48 11.40 1.11
CA ALA A 50 5.13 11.63 1.61
C ALA A 50 4.58 10.49 2.47
N LEU A 51 5.17 9.29 2.43
CA LEU A 51 4.81 8.20 3.36
C LEU A 51 5.55 8.36 4.70
N THR A 52 6.83 8.74 4.65
CA THR A 52 7.67 8.87 5.86
C THR A 52 7.41 10.12 6.68
N SER A 53 6.81 11.16 6.07
CA SER A 53 6.49 12.42 6.76
C SER A 53 5.17 12.42 7.51
N ASN A 54 4.34 11.39 7.36
CA ASN A 54 3.00 11.32 7.92
C ASN A 54 2.96 10.37 9.13
N SER A 55 2.73 10.92 10.33
CA SER A 55 2.48 10.12 11.55
C SER A 55 1.07 9.52 11.62
N ASN A 56 0.21 9.85 10.66
CA ASN A 56 -1.19 9.43 10.61
C ASN A 56 -1.40 8.29 9.61
N THR A 57 -2.49 7.54 9.82
CA THR A 57 -3.01 6.62 8.79
C THR A 57 -3.19 7.36 7.46
N VAL A 58 -2.61 6.82 6.40
CA VAL A 58 -2.80 7.29 5.03
C VAL A 58 -3.63 6.28 4.24
N VAL A 59 -4.34 6.72 3.20
CA VAL A 59 -4.96 5.85 2.19
C VAL A 59 -4.09 5.87 0.96
N LEU A 60 -3.75 4.68 0.45
CA LEU A 60 -3.02 4.53 -0.80
C LEU A 60 -3.93 3.98 -1.89
N ALA A 61 -3.85 4.57 -3.08
CA ALA A 61 -4.42 4.00 -4.28
C ALA A 61 -3.31 3.64 -5.26
N PHE A 62 -3.39 2.43 -5.82
CA PHE A 62 -2.48 1.94 -6.83
C PHE A 62 -3.25 1.70 -8.13
N THR A 63 -2.67 2.10 -9.25
CA THR A 63 -3.19 1.77 -10.58
C THR A 63 -2.33 0.72 -11.26
N ASN A 64 -2.92 -0.02 -12.20
CA ASN A 64 -2.19 -0.91 -13.11
C ASN A 64 -1.28 -1.93 -12.40
N VAL A 65 -1.76 -2.53 -11.30
CA VAL A 65 -1.06 -3.61 -10.60
C VAL A 65 -1.47 -4.96 -11.17
N LYS A 66 -0.54 -5.91 -11.15
CA LYS A 66 -0.78 -7.30 -11.55
C LYS A 66 -1.03 -8.14 -10.31
N SER A 67 -2.06 -8.96 -10.32
CA SER A 67 -2.27 -10.00 -9.30
C SER A 67 -1.46 -11.24 -9.62
N THR A 68 -0.84 -11.81 -8.60
CA THR A 68 -0.13 -13.09 -8.67
C THR A 68 -0.33 -13.88 -7.39
N MET A 69 -0.18 -15.20 -7.46
CA MET A 69 -0.14 -16.06 -6.28
C MET A 69 1.33 -16.39 -5.99
N TYR A 70 1.82 -15.97 -4.84
CA TYR A 70 3.17 -16.30 -4.36
C TYR A 70 3.05 -17.12 -3.08
N ASN A 71 3.58 -18.35 -3.07
CA ASN A 71 3.48 -19.30 -1.95
C ASN A 71 2.04 -19.46 -1.42
N GLY A 72 1.05 -19.51 -2.32
CA GLY A 72 -0.37 -19.65 -1.95
C GLY A 72 -1.03 -18.39 -1.39
N ARG A 73 -0.32 -17.25 -1.35
CA ARG A 73 -0.86 -15.95 -0.93
C ARG A 73 -1.07 -15.02 -2.11
N LEU A 74 -2.19 -14.29 -2.09
CA LEU A 74 -2.43 -13.20 -3.03
C LEU A 74 -1.37 -12.12 -2.84
N THR A 75 -0.66 -11.81 -3.92
CA THR A 75 0.35 -10.78 -3.97
C THR A 75 0.05 -9.88 -5.17
N LEU A 76 0.11 -8.57 -4.95
CA LEU A 76 0.06 -7.59 -6.02
C LEU A 76 1.48 -7.21 -6.41
N THR A 77 1.70 -6.93 -7.68
CA THR A 77 3.01 -6.52 -8.19
C THR A 77 2.83 -5.33 -9.11
N SER A 78 3.67 -4.31 -8.93
CA SER A 78 3.69 -3.15 -9.83
C SER A 78 4.07 -3.54 -11.26
N THR A 79 3.69 -2.69 -12.20
CA THR A 79 4.10 -2.72 -13.59
C THR A 79 4.76 -1.39 -13.94
N SER A 80 5.33 -1.29 -15.13
CA SER A 80 5.89 -0.03 -15.64
C SER A 80 4.87 1.10 -15.72
N ALA A 81 3.58 0.79 -15.76
CA ALA A 81 2.47 1.73 -15.79
C ALA A 81 1.85 2.01 -14.40
N THR A 82 2.37 1.42 -13.32
CA THR A 82 1.85 1.62 -11.96
C THR A 82 2.12 3.04 -11.47
N HIS A 83 1.09 3.63 -10.86
CA HIS A 83 1.19 4.89 -10.12
C HIS A 83 0.58 4.71 -8.73
N MET A 84 1.22 5.32 -7.72
CA MET A 84 0.73 5.40 -6.36
C MET A 84 0.23 6.82 -6.06
N TYR A 85 -0.97 6.90 -5.49
CA TYR A 85 -1.55 8.14 -4.99
C TYR A 85 -1.71 8.05 -3.48
N ILE A 86 -1.39 9.14 -2.78
CA ILE A 86 -1.55 9.26 -1.33
C ILE A 86 -2.75 10.16 -1.07
N ASN A 87 -3.69 9.66 -0.28
CA ASN A 87 -4.95 10.33 0.08
C ASN A 87 -5.64 10.96 -1.16
N PRO A 88 -5.91 10.18 -2.23
CA PRO A 88 -6.57 10.71 -3.41
C PRO A 88 -7.92 11.31 -3.03
N LYS A 89 -8.28 12.44 -3.63
CA LYS A 89 -9.53 13.16 -3.36
C LYS A 89 -10.72 12.50 -4.07
N ILE A 90 -11.08 11.31 -3.61
CA ILE A 90 -12.18 10.48 -4.12
C ILE A 90 -13.02 9.95 -2.94
N LEU A 91 -14.28 9.63 -3.20
CA LEU A 91 -15.25 9.22 -2.18
C LEU A 91 -14.82 7.98 -1.39
N GLU A 92 -14.13 7.07 -2.06
CA GLU A 92 -13.61 5.83 -1.49
C GLU A 92 -12.59 6.11 -0.38
N THR A 93 -11.79 7.18 -0.50
CA THR A 93 -10.84 7.60 0.54
C THR A 93 -11.55 7.96 1.83
N ASP A 94 -12.59 8.80 1.75
CA ASP A 94 -13.37 9.21 2.93
C ASP A 94 -14.09 8.02 3.58
N THR A 95 -14.57 7.08 2.74
CA THR A 95 -15.19 5.84 3.19
C THR A 95 -14.21 4.95 3.95
N LEU A 96 -12.99 4.77 3.42
CA LEU A 96 -11.94 3.96 4.06
C LEU A 96 -11.45 4.59 5.37
N ILE A 97 -11.28 5.91 5.39
CA ILE A 97 -10.91 6.65 6.61
C ILE A 97 -11.99 6.49 7.69
N THR A 98 -13.25 6.71 7.33
CA THR A 98 -14.39 6.56 8.26
C THR A 98 -14.48 5.13 8.80
N ARG A 99 -14.35 4.13 7.92
CA ARG A 99 -14.33 2.71 8.32
C ARG A 99 -13.17 2.39 9.27
N TYR A 100 -11.99 2.94 9.03
CA TYR A 100 -10.85 2.74 9.91
C TYR A 100 -11.09 3.28 11.33
N TYR A 101 -11.61 4.51 11.45
CA TYR A 101 -11.86 5.09 12.77
C TYR A 101 -13.01 4.41 13.54
N THR A 102 -14.06 4.00 12.83
CA THR A 102 -15.19 3.27 13.44
C THR A 102 -14.84 1.84 13.89
N THR A 103 -13.88 1.19 13.23
CA THR A 103 -13.37 -0.13 13.63
C THR A 103 -12.27 -0.05 14.69
N SER A 104 -11.58 1.09 14.82
CA SER A 104 -10.57 1.33 15.86
C SER A 104 -11.17 1.72 17.22
N THR A 105 -12.41 2.22 17.25
CA THR A 105 -13.09 2.67 18.48
C THR A 105 -13.87 1.55 19.18
N LYS A 106 -13.92 0.35 18.58
CA LYS A 106 -14.59 -0.84 19.14
C LYS A 106 -13.61 -1.88 19.72
N SER A 107 -12.31 -1.58 19.85
CA SER A 107 -11.32 -2.46 20.49
C SER A 107 -10.94 -2.01 21.87
#